data_AF-A0A2N5X252-F1
#
_entry.id   AF-A0A2N5X252-F1
#
_cell.length_a   1.000
_cell.length_b   1.000
_cell.length_c   1.000
_cell.angle_alpha   90.00
_cell.angle_beta   90.00
_cell.angle_gamma   90.00
#
_symmetry.space_group_name_H-M   'P 1'
#
loop_
_entity.id
_entity.type
_entity.pdbx_description
1 polymer ?
#
loop_
_entity_poly.entity_id
_entity_poly.type
_entity_poly.pdbx_seq_one_letter_code
_entity_poly.pdbx_strand_id
1 'polypeptide(L)'
;MTKQFKEQGGAATMDPSRLKRWLTSRVMTRLVDPARLARRRAEAEKARVREQRPHRVEYFHQVEDGYSHLAAQLLPRLQERYDIVLDCHLVAGPVGKNVPEPEMLLPLSRDDAFHIAPEYGLSFPRHPQAPNADLLEQATGILAAQDTRAFTAVAADVGHALWSEDSAALALLAAEHGAASAAQAAQRITAGNARRAALKHYSGAMFY
;
A
#
# COMPACT_ATOMS: atom_id res chain seq x y z
N MET A 1 -20.00 -20.92 -28.84
CA MET A 1 -20.89 -21.40 -27.76
C MET A 1 -20.79 -20.43 -26.59
N THR A 2 -21.85 -19.69 -26.31
CA THR A 2 -21.92 -18.74 -25.20
C THR A 2 -21.86 -19.53 -23.89
N LYS A 3 -20.76 -19.39 -23.12
CA LYS A 3 -20.70 -19.94 -21.76
C LYS A 3 -21.81 -19.26 -20.95
N GLN A 4 -22.86 -20.01 -20.63
CA GLN A 4 -23.97 -19.52 -19.82
C GLN A 4 -23.42 -19.23 -18.41
N PHE A 5 -23.44 -17.97 -18.01
CA PHE A 5 -22.95 -17.55 -16.70
C PHE A 5 -23.75 -18.28 -15.61
N LYS A 6 -23.04 -18.96 -14.70
CA LYS A 6 -23.64 -19.69 -13.59
C LYS A 6 -24.14 -18.69 -12.55
N GLU A 7 -25.42 -18.77 -12.22
CA GLU A 7 -26.05 -17.94 -11.18
C GLU A 7 -25.32 -18.16 -9.85
N GLN A 8 -24.87 -17.06 -9.23
CA GLN A 8 -24.02 -17.10 -8.03
C GLN A 8 -24.83 -17.24 -6.73
N GLY A 9 -26.16 -17.10 -6.80
CA GLY A 9 -27.07 -17.20 -5.66
C GLY A 9 -26.92 -16.10 -4.61
N GLY A 10 -27.74 -16.16 -3.56
CA GLY A 10 -27.57 -15.34 -2.35
C GLY A 10 -27.68 -13.83 -2.58
N ALA A 11 -26.71 -13.06 -2.08
CA ALA A 11 -26.64 -11.60 -2.25
C ALA A 11 -26.23 -11.19 -3.68
N ALA A 12 -25.63 -12.10 -4.45
CA ALA A 12 -25.17 -11.91 -5.83
C ALA A 12 -26.13 -12.54 -6.86
N THR A 13 -27.40 -12.75 -6.48
CA THR A 13 -28.41 -13.29 -7.39
C THR A 13 -28.69 -12.32 -8.53
N MET A 14 -28.80 -12.85 -9.76
CA MET A 14 -28.97 -12.03 -10.97
C MET A 14 -30.41 -11.52 -11.16
N ASP A 15 -31.42 -12.17 -10.56
CA ASP A 15 -32.81 -11.72 -10.57
C ASP A 15 -33.45 -11.76 -9.16
N PRO A 16 -33.11 -10.79 -8.29
CA PRO A 16 -33.72 -10.71 -6.97
C PRO A 16 -35.21 -10.35 -7.08
N SER A 17 -36.07 -11.01 -6.30
CA SER A 17 -37.51 -10.70 -6.26
C SER A 17 -37.79 -9.22 -5.93
N ARG A 18 -38.96 -8.70 -6.33
CA ARG A 18 -39.33 -7.28 -6.11
C ARG A 18 -39.20 -6.85 -4.65
N LEU A 19 -39.62 -7.70 -3.71
CA LEU A 19 -39.51 -7.43 -2.28
C LEU A 19 -38.04 -7.39 -1.82
N LYS A 20 -37.23 -8.34 -2.29
CA LYS A 20 -35.79 -8.39 -2.00
C LYS A 20 -35.09 -7.14 -2.55
N ARG A 21 -35.41 -6.72 -3.78
CA ARG A 21 -34.90 -5.47 -4.37
C ARG A 21 -35.25 -4.24 -3.54
N TRP A 22 -36.51 -4.11 -3.14
CA TRP A 22 -36.97 -2.99 -2.31
C TRP A 22 -36.25 -2.96 -0.95
N LEU A 23 -36.13 -4.11 -0.27
CA LEU A 23 -35.43 -4.21 1.01
C LEU A 23 -33.95 -3.87 0.86
N THR A 24 -33.26 -4.46 -0.11
CA THR A 24 -31.85 -4.17 -0.40
C THR A 24 -31.65 -2.69 -0.71
N SER A 25 -32.52 -2.08 -1.52
CA SER A 25 -32.46 -0.65 -1.82
C SER A 25 -32.59 0.18 -0.54
N ARG A 26 -33.59 -0.10 0.31
CA ARG A 26 -33.80 0.61 1.59
C ARG A 26 -32.59 0.51 2.52
N VAL A 27 -31.96 -0.67 2.57
CA VAL A 27 -30.75 -0.92 3.37
C VAL A 27 -29.56 -0.18 2.80
N MET A 28 -29.31 -0.28 1.48
CA MET A 28 -28.17 0.36 0.83
C MET A 28 -28.27 1.89 0.91
N THR A 29 -29.44 2.48 0.65
CA THR A 29 -29.66 3.92 0.81
C THR A 29 -29.34 4.38 2.22
N ARG A 30 -29.65 3.57 3.24
CA ARG A 30 -29.32 3.86 4.64
C ARG A 30 -27.86 3.67 4.99
N LEU A 31 -27.15 2.76 4.31
CA LEU A 31 -25.72 2.51 4.52
C LEU A 31 -24.85 3.57 3.85
N VAL A 32 -25.27 4.07 2.67
CA VAL A 32 -24.55 5.07 1.87
C VAL A 32 -25.03 6.51 2.11
N ASP A 33 -25.90 6.73 3.10
CA ASP A 33 -26.41 8.05 3.47
C ASP A 33 -25.27 8.99 3.93
N PRO A 34 -25.00 10.09 3.19
CA PRO A 34 -23.91 11.01 3.50
C PRO A 34 -24.04 11.65 4.89
N ALA A 35 -25.26 11.92 5.35
CA ALA A 35 -25.48 12.53 6.66
C ALA A 35 -25.07 11.58 7.80
N ARG A 36 -25.31 10.28 7.63
CA ARG A 36 -24.87 9.26 8.60
C ARG A 36 -23.36 9.08 8.59
N LEU A 37 -22.75 9.07 7.42
CA LEU A 37 -21.30 9.03 7.29
C LEU A 37 -20.65 10.23 7.99
N ALA A 38 -21.18 11.43 7.77
CA ALA A 38 -20.71 12.66 8.42
C ALA A 38 -20.86 12.59 9.96
N ARG A 39 -22.00 12.10 10.46
CA ARG A 39 -22.22 11.92 11.92
C ARG A 39 -21.21 10.94 12.52
N ARG A 40 -21.01 9.78 11.88
CA ARG A 40 -20.02 8.78 12.33
C ARG A 40 -18.60 9.36 12.37
N ARG A 41 -18.21 10.13 11.36
CA ARG A 41 -16.91 10.83 11.32
C ARG A 41 -16.79 11.83 12.46
N ALA A 42 -17.82 12.63 12.72
CA ALA A 42 -17.83 13.60 13.80
C ALA A 42 -17.77 12.94 15.20
N GLU A 43 -18.44 11.81 15.39
CA GLU A 43 -18.37 11.02 16.64
C GLU A 43 -16.99 10.42 16.84
N ALA A 44 -16.39 9.84 15.79
CA ALA A 44 -15.04 9.30 15.84
C ALA A 44 -13.99 10.39 16.16
N GLU A 45 -14.15 11.59 15.58
CA GLU A 45 -13.26 12.71 15.85
C GLU A 45 -13.39 13.23 17.28
N LYS A 46 -14.62 13.35 17.80
CA LYS A 46 -14.85 13.69 19.21
C LYS A 46 -14.19 12.67 20.15
N ALA A 47 -14.29 11.38 19.84
CA ALA A 47 -13.63 10.34 20.61
C ALA A 47 -12.09 10.46 20.57
N ARG A 48 -11.51 10.69 19.38
CA ARG A 48 -10.07 10.90 19.19
C ARG A 48 -9.56 12.07 20.03
N VAL A 49 -10.23 13.23 19.95
CA VAL A 49 -9.84 14.44 20.71
C VAL A 49 -9.94 14.18 22.22
N ARG A 50 -11.03 13.57 22.69
CA ARG A 50 -11.20 13.21 24.10
C ARG A 50 -10.10 12.29 24.61
N GLU A 51 -9.65 11.36 23.78
CA GLU A 51 -8.58 10.40 24.08
C GLU A 51 -7.17 10.93 23.78
N GLN A 52 -7.06 12.19 23.33
CA GLN A 52 -5.79 12.85 22.96
C GLN A 52 -4.95 12.04 21.95
N ARG A 53 -5.60 11.26 21.08
CA ARG A 53 -4.90 10.46 20.07
C ARG A 53 -4.49 11.34 18.88
N PRO A 54 -3.28 11.20 18.32
CA PRO A 54 -2.92 11.89 17.09
C PRO A 54 -3.75 11.37 15.90
N HIS A 55 -3.81 12.13 14.82
CA HIS A 55 -4.22 11.56 13.54
C HIS A 55 -3.13 10.59 13.09
N ARG A 56 -3.54 9.40 12.65
CA ARG A 56 -2.63 8.33 12.26
C ARG A 56 -3.03 7.82 10.90
N VAL A 57 -2.05 7.63 10.05
CA VAL A 57 -2.20 7.09 8.70
C VAL A 57 -1.23 5.92 8.56
N GLU A 58 -1.73 4.76 8.19
CA GLU A 58 -0.89 3.58 7.97
C GLU A 58 -0.53 3.48 6.49
N TYR A 59 0.76 3.35 6.20
CA TYR A 59 1.30 3.20 4.86
C TYR A 59 1.93 1.82 4.68
N PHE A 60 1.58 1.13 3.59
CA PHE A 60 2.06 -0.22 3.29
C PHE A 60 2.96 -0.19 2.07
N HIS A 61 4.25 -0.40 2.29
CA HIS A 61 5.30 -0.32 1.28
C HIS A 61 5.72 -1.70 0.79
N GLN A 62 5.64 -1.92 -0.52
CA GLN A 62 6.21 -3.09 -1.19
C GLN A 62 7.47 -2.64 -1.95
N VAL A 63 8.62 -3.25 -1.67
CA VAL A 63 9.93 -2.72 -2.09
C VAL A 63 10.11 -2.77 -3.61
N GLU A 64 9.66 -3.85 -4.23
CA GLU A 64 9.75 -4.13 -5.67
C GLU A 64 8.58 -3.55 -6.50
N ASP A 65 7.73 -2.72 -5.90
CA ASP A 65 6.56 -2.11 -6.53
C ASP A 65 6.82 -0.64 -6.91
N GLY A 66 6.58 -0.30 -8.17
CA GLY A 66 6.82 1.05 -8.71
C GLY A 66 5.97 2.12 -8.04
N TYR A 67 4.68 1.86 -7.81
CA TYR A 67 3.81 2.78 -7.09
C TYR A 67 4.26 3.02 -5.65
N SER A 68 4.77 1.99 -4.98
CA SER A 68 5.33 2.11 -3.63
C SER A 68 6.56 3.04 -3.62
N HIS A 69 7.42 2.99 -4.64
CA HIS A 69 8.52 3.95 -4.78
C HIS A 69 8.05 5.39 -5.02
N LEU A 70 7.05 5.59 -5.89
CA LEU A 70 6.47 6.92 -6.10
C LEU A 70 5.86 7.49 -4.82
N ALA A 71 5.12 6.66 -4.08
CA ALA A 71 4.54 7.05 -2.80
C ALA A 71 5.63 7.41 -1.77
N ALA A 72 6.73 6.65 -1.72
CA ALA A 72 7.86 6.91 -0.82
C ALA A 72 8.44 8.33 -0.97
N GLN A 73 8.55 8.82 -2.21
CA GLN A 73 9.03 10.17 -2.52
C GLN A 73 8.12 11.29 -1.97
N LEU A 74 6.85 10.98 -1.67
CA LEU A 74 5.86 11.92 -1.19
C LEU A 74 5.61 11.85 0.32
N LEU A 75 6.12 10.81 1.03
CA LEU A 75 5.84 10.62 2.46
C LEU A 75 6.30 11.82 3.32
N PRO A 76 7.51 12.39 3.14
CA PRO A 76 7.93 13.55 3.93
C PRO A 76 6.99 14.74 3.74
N ARG A 77 6.64 15.04 2.47
CA ARG A 77 5.71 16.13 2.13
C ARG A 77 4.32 15.90 2.72
N LEU A 78 3.87 14.66 2.80
CA LEU A 78 2.59 14.30 3.40
C LEU A 78 2.59 14.57 4.93
N GLN A 79 3.68 14.24 5.62
CA GLN A 79 3.85 14.54 7.06
C GLN A 79 4.01 16.02 7.33
N GLU A 80 4.69 16.77 6.45
CA GLU A 80 4.84 18.22 6.60
C GLU A 80 3.52 18.96 6.38
N ARG A 81 2.70 18.49 5.42
CA ARG A 81 1.45 19.15 5.05
C ARG A 81 0.32 18.91 6.05
N TYR A 82 0.32 17.78 6.75
CA TYR A 82 -0.75 17.39 7.65
C TYR A 82 -0.20 16.98 9.02
N ASP A 83 -0.88 17.39 10.09
CA ASP A 83 -0.57 16.96 11.46
C ASP A 83 -0.97 15.49 11.68
N ILE A 84 -0.17 14.59 11.11
CA ILE A 84 -0.38 13.14 11.15
C ILE A 84 0.89 12.41 11.60
N VAL A 85 0.67 11.29 12.26
CA VAL A 85 1.68 10.24 12.44
C VAL A 85 1.50 9.24 11.29
N LEU A 86 2.46 9.18 10.38
CA LEU A 86 2.53 8.07 9.44
C LEU A 86 3.10 6.86 10.16
N ASP A 87 2.49 5.68 9.99
CA ASP A 87 3.02 4.37 10.42
C ASP A 87 3.36 3.54 9.18
N CYS A 88 4.63 3.22 8.98
CA CYS A 88 5.10 2.54 7.77
C CYS A 88 5.28 1.04 8.02
N HIS A 89 4.68 0.23 7.15
CA HIS A 89 4.71 -1.23 7.20
C HIS A 89 5.29 -1.78 5.91
N LEU A 90 6.35 -2.60 6.01
CA LEU A 90 6.80 -3.40 4.87
C LEU A 90 5.81 -4.55 4.62
N VAL A 91 5.51 -4.79 3.35
CA VAL A 91 4.58 -5.84 2.91
C VAL A 91 5.10 -6.55 1.68
N ALA A 92 4.62 -7.77 1.48
CA ALA A 92 4.81 -8.50 0.24
C ALA A 92 3.74 -8.09 -0.78
N GLY A 93 3.95 -8.47 -2.04
CA GLY A 93 2.95 -8.36 -3.08
C GLY A 93 1.61 -9.05 -2.75
N PRO A 94 0.54 -8.65 -3.45
CA PRO A 94 -0.77 -9.27 -3.27
C PRO A 94 -0.72 -10.76 -3.66
N VAL A 95 -1.32 -11.61 -2.83
CA VAL A 95 -1.38 -13.07 -3.06
C VAL A 95 -2.82 -13.58 -2.96
N GLY A 96 -3.12 -14.68 -3.67
CA GLY A 96 -4.37 -15.42 -3.54
C GLY A 96 -5.29 -15.34 -4.76
N LYS A 97 -6.41 -16.06 -4.67
CA LYS A 97 -7.33 -16.33 -5.80
C LYS A 97 -8.05 -15.10 -6.35
N ASN A 98 -8.02 -13.98 -5.62
CA ASN A 98 -8.68 -12.73 -5.99
C ASN A 98 -7.72 -11.74 -6.66
N VAL A 99 -6.46 -12.13 -6.88
CA VAL A 99 -5.47 -11.32 -7.57
C VAL A 99 -5.54 -11.67 -9.06
N PRO A 100 -6.09 -10.79 -9.92
CA PRO A 100 -6.12 -11.04 -11.34
C PRO A 100 -4.70 -10.93 -11.90
N GLU A 101 -4.30 -11.88 -12.74
CA GLU A 101 -3.05 -11.85 -13.52
C GLU A 101 -1.83 -11.43 -12.67
N PRO A 102 -1.51 -12.17 -11.59
CA PRO A 102 -0.53 -11.75 -10.59
C PRO A 102 0.86 -11.49 -11.18
N GLU A 103 1.22 -12.20 -12.25
CA GLU A 103 2.51 -12.05 -12.93
C GLU A 103 2.63 -10.74 -13.72
N MET A 104 1.51 -10.07 -14.04
CA MET A 104 1.50 -8.79 -14.75
C MET A 104 1.55 -7.59 -13.82
N LEU A 105 1.25 -7.73 -12.53
CA LEU A 105 1.13 -6.60 -11.61
C LEU A 105 2.42 -5.81 -11.47
N LEU A 106 3.55 -6.49 -11.23
CA LEU A 106 4.85 -5.82 -11.08
C LEU A 106 5.35 -5.21 -12.39
N PRO A 107 5.31 -5.91 -13.55
CA PRO A 107 5.61 -5.29 -14.85
C PRO A 107 4.79 -4.03 -15.13
N LEU A 108 3.47 -4.08 -14.93
CA LEU A 108 2.59 -2.93 -15.14
C LEU A 108 2.91 -1.78 -14.18
N SER A 109 3.14 -2.08 -12.91
CA SER A 109 3.51 -1.07 -11.91
C SER A 109 4.77 -0.30 -12.30
N ARG A 110 5.80 -0.98 -12.84
CA ARG A 110 7.04 -0.33 -13.30
C ARG A 110 6.83 0.53 -14.55
N ASP A 111 6.07 0.00 -15.53
CA ASP A 111 5.78 0.72 -16.78
C ASP A 111 4.97 1.98 -16.50
N ASP A 112 3.90 1.86 -15.70
CA ASP A 112 3.09 2.99 -15.27
C ASP A 112 3.92 3.98 -14.46
N ALA A 113 4.70 3.52 -13.47
CA ALA A 113 5.49 4.40 -12.63
C ALA A 113 6.49 5.23 -13.44
N PHE A 114 7.16 4.62 -14.43
CA PHE A 114 8.03 5.33 -15.37
C PHE A 114 7.28 6.43 -16.13
N HIS A 115 6.08 6.14 -16.63
CA HIS A 115 5.31 7.08 -17.43
C HIS A 115 4.68 8.21 -16.61
N ILE A 116 4.20 7.94 -15.39
CA ILE A 116 3.49 8.95 -14.59
C ILE A 116 4.43 9.82 -13.74
N ALA A 117 5.61 9.32 -13.34
CA ALA A 117 6.48 10.03 -12.41
C ALA A 117 6.79 11.48 -12.81
N PRO A 118 7.17 11.77 -14.08
CA PRO A 118 7.51 13.14 -14.49
C PRO A 118 6.34 14.12 -14.35
N GLU A 119 5.11 13.68 -14.61
CA GLU A 119 3.90 14.51 -14.52
C GLU A 119 3.58 14.94 -13.08
N TYR A 120 4.08 14.21 -12.09
CA TYR A 120 3.95 14.55 -10.67
C TYR A 120 5.24 15.18 -10.08
N GLY A 121 6.25 15.47 -10.91
CA GLY A 121 7.54 15.95 -10.45
C GLY A 121 8.29 14.92 -9.58
N LEU A 122 8.05 13.64 -9.84
CA LEU A 122 8.70 12.49 -9.22
C LEU A 122 9.72 11.88 -10.20
N SER A 123 10.56 10.99 -9.70
CA SER A 123 11.53 10.25 -10.52
C SER A 123 11.26 8.76 -10.48
N PHE A 124 11.27 8.12 -11.64
CA PHE A 124 11.31 6.66 -11.75
C PHE A 124 12.11 6.32 -13.01
N PRO A 125 13.30 5.69 -12.91
CA PRO A 125 14.08 5.32 -14.08
C PRO A 125 13.36 4.22 -14.88
N ARG A 126 13.57 4.18 -16.20
CA ARG A 126 12.97 3.14 -17.03
C ARG A 126 13.51 1.78 -16.63
N HIS A 127 12.66 0.93 -16.05
CA HIS A 127 13.08 -0.37 -15.52
C HIS A 127 12.17 -1.52 -16.02
N PRO A 128 12.37 -2.02 -17.25
CA PRO A 128 11.48 -3.02 -17.86
C PRO A 128 11.53 -4.38 -17.15
N GLN A 129 12.70 -4.77 -16.63
CA GLN A 129 12.91 -6.06 -15.96
C GLN A 129 12.57 -6.00 -14.48
N ALA A 130 12.50 -7.16 -13.82
CA ALA A 130 12.50 -7.19 -12.35
C ALA A 130 13.84 -6.64 -11.82
N PRO A 131 13.86 -5.95 -10.66
CA PRO A 131 15.12 -5.51 -10.06
C PRO A 131 16.01 -6.71 -9.74
N ASN A 132 17.32 -6.48 -9.72
CA ASN A 132 18.29 -7.48 -9.28
C ASN A 132 17.94 -7.99 -7.87
N ALA A 133 17.95 -9.32 -7.68
CA ALA A 133 17.52 -9.95 -6.43
C ALA A 133 18.40 -9.57 -5.23
N ASP A 134 19.72 -9.44 -5.41
CA ASP A 134 20.64 -9.07 -4.35
C ASP A 134 20.44 -7.62 -3.92
N LEU A 135 20.21 -6.72 -4.90
CA LEU A 135 19.88 -5.32 -4.62
C LEU A 135 18.52 -5.18 -3.93
N LEU A 136 17.54 -5.98 -4.33
CA LEU A 136 16.22 -6.04 -3.70
C LEU A 136 16.32 -6.53 -2.25
N GLU A 137 17.09 -7.59 -1.99
CA GLU A 137 17.33 -8.08 -0.63
C GLU A 137 18.01 -7.00 0.23
N GLN A 138 19.04 -6.34 -0.30
CA GLN A 138 19.74 -5.27 0.38
C GLN A 138 18.82 -4.08 0.69
N ALA A 139 18.08 -3.58 -0.30
CA ALA A 139 17.10 -2.50 -0.12
C ALA A 139 16.04 -2.87 0.94
N THR A 140 15.53 -4.10 0.87
CA THR A 140 14.57 -4.61 1.85
C THR A 140 15.17 -4.65 3.25
N GLY A 141 16.43 -5.09 3.39
CA GLY A 141 17.16 -5.11 4.66
C GLY A 141 17.34 -3.72 5.26
N ILE A 142 17.72 -2.73 4.45
CA ILE A 142 17.86 -1.33 4.89
C ILE A 142 16.51 -0.81 5.41
N LEU A 143 15.44 -0.95 4.64
CA LEU A 143 14.11 -0.48 5.04
C LEU A 143 13.56 -1.22 6.27
N ALA A 144 13.85 -2.51 6.41
CA ALA A 144 13.38 -3.32 7.53
C ALA A 144 14.06 -2.95 8.86
N ALA A 145 15.28 -2.42 8.81
CA ALA A 145 16.00 -1.93 10.00
C ALA A 145 15.40 -0.63 10.57
N GLN A 146 14.58 0.08 9.79
CA GLN A 146 14.08 1.39 10.19
C GLN A 146 12.83 1.30 11.06
N ASP A 147 12.76 2.21 12.04
CA ASP A 147 11.49 2.58 12.63
C ASP A 147 10.67 3.44 11.67
N THR A 148 9.42 3.70 12.03
CA THR A 148 8.49 4.47 11.21
C THR A 148 9.00 5.85 10.80
N ARG A 149 9.71 6.58 11.68
CA ARG A 149 10.17 7.94 11.40
C ARG A 149 11.41 7.92 10.50
N ALA A 150 12.35 7.03 10.79
CA ALA A 150 13.53 6.84 9.95
C ALA A 150 13.14 6.30 8.56
N PHE A 151 12.10 5.48 8.49
CA PHE A 151 11.60 4.93 7.22
C PHE A 151 11.22 6.02 6.23
N THR A 152 10.43 7.02 6.65
CA THR A 152 9.97 8.07 5.72
C THR A 152 11.10 8.96 5.21
N ALA A 153 12.19 9.08 5.97
CA ALA A 153 13.37 9.83 5.57
C ALA A 153 14.21 9.08 4.52
N VAL A 154 14.30 7.74 4.59
CA VAL A 154 15.24 6.96 3.78
C VAL A 154 14.59 6.20 2.61
N ALA A 155 13.26 5.97 2.64
CA ALA A 155 12.59 5.11 1.68
C ALA A 155 12.69 5.59 0.23
N ALA A 156 12.71 6.90 0.01
CA ALA A 156 12.88 7.48 -1.32
C ALA A 156 14.28 7.18 -1.88
N ASP A 157 15.33 7.38 -1.08
CA ASP A 157 16.73 7.21 -1.50
C ASP A 157 17.06 5.73 -1.72
N VAL A 158 16.60 4.84 -0.85
CA VAL A 158 16.76 3.39 -1.03
C VAL A 158 16.04 2.92 -2.29
N GLY A 159 14.83 3.39 -2.53
CA GLY A 159 14.10 3.08 -3.75
C GLY A 159 14.82 3.61 -4.99
N HIS A 160 15.35 4.83 -4.94
CA HIS A 160 16.08 5.42 -6.06
C HIS A 160 17.33 4.59 -6.42
N ALA A 161 18.09 4.17 -5.41
CA ALA A 161 19.26 3.32 -5.60
C ALA A 161 18.90 1.93 -6.14
N LEU A 162 17.82 1.31 -5.63
CA LEU A 162 17.30 0.04 -6.14
C LEU A 162 16.92 0.13 -7.63
N TRP A 163 16.08 1.11 -7.98
CA TRP A 163 15.55 1.25 -9.33
C TRP A 163 16.59 1.78 -10.34
N SER A 164 17.69 2.37 -9.87
CA SER A 164 18.80 2.78 -10.74
C SER A 164 19.91 1.71 -10.82
N GLU A 165 19.70 0.54 -10.19
CA GLU A 165 20.69 -0.53 -10.06
C GLU A 165 22.02 -0.06 -9.43
N ASP A 166 21.97 0.93 -8.55
CA ASP A 166 23.15 1.53 -7.91
C ASP A 166 23.51 0.78 -6.61
N SER A 167 24.32 -0.26 -6.78
CA SER A 167 24.82 -1.08 -5.67
C SER A 167 25.72 -0.30 -4.71
N ALA A 168 26.45 0.70 -5.18
CA ALA A 168 27.33 1.52 -4.35
C ALA A 168 26.51 2.43 -3.44
N ALA A 169 25.46 3.07 -3.97
CA ALA A 169 24.54 3.87 -3.18
C ALA A 169 23.81 3.02 -2.11
N LEU A 170 23.34 1.81 -2.46
CA LEU A 170 22.74 0.90 -1.47
C LEU A 170 23.75 0.48 -0.38
N ALA A 171 25.02 0.27 -0.72
CA ALA A 171 26.06 -0.05 0.26
C ALA A 171 26.31 1.11 1.23
N LEU A 172 26.33 2.35 0.73
CA LEU A 172 26.46 3.55 1.56
C LEU A 172 25.26 3.73 2.48
N LEU A 173 24.04 3.60 1.97
CA LEU A 173 22.80 3.69 2.75
C LEU A 173 22.73 2.60 3.83
N ALA A 174 23.18 1.38 3.53
CA ALA A 174 23.26 0.30 4.51
C ALA A 174 24.30 0.59 5.60
N ALA A 175 25.42 1.23 5.27
CA ALA A 175 26.42 1.62 6.25
C ALA A 175 25.93 2.76 7.17
N GLU A 176 25.15 3.71 6.62
CA GLU A 176 24.62 4.86 7.36
C GLU A 176 23.43 4.50 8.24
N HIS A 177 22.45 3.78 7.70
CA HIS A 177 21.16 3.51 8.36
C HIS A 177 21.05 2.10 8.94
N GLY A 178 22.06 1.26 8.72
CA GLY A 178 22.02 -0.15 9.05
C GLY A 178 21.17 -0.98 8.09
N ALA A 179 21.32 -2.30 8.17
CA ALA A 179 20.51 -3.26 7.44
C ALA A 179 20.12 -4.42 8.36
N ALA A 180 18.85 -4.81 8.30
CA ALA A 180 18.34 -5.96 9.02
C ALA A 180 18.75 -7.24 8.30
N SER A 181 18.91 -8.33 9.06
CA SER A 181 19.09 -9.66 8.46
C SER A 181 17.84 -10.08 7.66
N ALA A 182 18.02 -10.99 6.70
CA ALA A 182 16.90 -11.55 5.92
C ALA A 182 15.77 -12.10 6.81
N ALA A 183 16.11 -12.73 7.95
CA ALA A 183 15.12 -13.23 8.91
C ALA A 183 14.32 -12.10 9.59
N GLN A 184 14.98 -11.01 9.99
CA GLN A 184 14.32 -9.83 10.56
C GLN A 184 13.44 -9.12 9.51
N ALA A 185 13.94 -8.99 8.28
CA ALA A 185 13.18 -8.44 7.16
C ALA A 185 11.91 -9.25 6.88
N ALA A 186 12.02 -10.59 6.80
CA ALA A 186 10.88 -11.48 6.64
C ALA A 186 9.87 -11.36 7.79
N GLN A 187 10.34 -11.19 9.03
CA GLN A 187 9.46 -10.96 10.18
C GLN A 187 8.71 -9.62 10.08
N ARG A 188 9.39 -8.55 9.67
CA ARG A 188 8.78 -7.22 9.44
C ARG A 188 7.70 -7.28 8.35
N ILE A 189 8.00 -7.93 7.24
CA ILE A 189 7.05 -8.16 6.14
C ILE A 189 5.85 -8.99 6.61
N THR A 190 6.07 -10.05 7.38
CA THR A 190 4.99 -10.89 7.92
C THR A 190 4.07 -10.09 8.84
N ALA A 191 4.65 -9.27 9.72
CA ALA A 191 3.88 -8.39 10.60
C ALA A 191 3.07 -7.34 9.83
N GLY A 192 3.68 -6.71 8.81
CA GLY A 192 2.98 -5.76 7.94
C GLY A 192 1.86 -6.41 7.14
N ASN A 193 2.08 -7.62 6.60
CA ASN A 193 1.05 -8.40 5.91
C ASN A 193 -0.12 -8.74 6.84
N ALA A 194 0.16 -9.14 8.07
CA ALA A 194 -0.87 -9.42 9.07
C ALA A 194 -1.68 -8.16 9.40
N ARG A 195 -1.03 -7.00 9.55
CA ARG A 195 -1.71 -5.71 9.77
C ARG A 195 -2.59 -5.34 8.57
N ARG A 196 -2.05 -5.40 7.35
CA ARG A 196 -2.77 -5.13 6.10
C ARG A 196 -4.01 -6.03 5.95
N ALA A 197 -3.87 -7.31 6.27
CA ALA A 197 -4.97 -8.28 6.24
C ALA A 197 -6.04 -8.00 7.31
N ALA A 198 -5.65 -7.58 8.52
CA ALA A 198 -6.59 -7.18 9.57
C ALA A 198 -7.45 -5.98 9.15
N LEU A 199 -6.88 -5.08 8.33
CA LEU A 199 -7.59 -3.96 7.72
C LEU A 199 -8.39 -4.35 6.46
N LYS A 200 -8.34 -5.62 6.05
CA LYS A 200 -9.01 -6.19 4.85
C LYS A 200 -8.52 -5.60 3.53
N HIS A 201 -7.23 -5.29 3.45
CA HIS A 201 -6.56 -4.84 2.23
C HIS A 201 -5.49 -5.85 1.77
N TYR A 202 -4.96 -5.67 0.55
CA TYR A 202 -4.05 -6.63 -0.06
C TYR A 202 -2.95 -6.03 -0.94
N SER A 203 -3.05 -4.78 -1.38
CA SER A 203 -2.06 -4.15 -2.28
C SER A 203 -0.88 -3.52 -1.53
N GLY A 204 0.25 -3.35 -2.23
CA GLY A 204 1.28 -2.37 -1.86
C GLY A 204 0.80 -0.94 -2.13
N ALA A 205 1.65 0.06 -1.84
CA ALA A 205 1.40 1.49 -2.02
C ALA A 205 0.07 2.00 -1.43
N MET A 206 -0.42 1.35 -0.36
CA MET A 206 -1.75 1.59 0.21
C MET A 206 -1.67 2.48 1.44
N PHE A 207 -2.61 3.42 1.57
CA PHE A 207 -2.80 4.27 2.74
C PHE A 207 -4.15 3.97 3.42
N TYR A 208 -4.14 3.84 4.75
CA TYR A 208 -5.33 3.61 5.58
C TYR A 208 -5.48 4.69 6.66
#